data_AF-A0A5J4Q3G2-F1
#
_entry.id   AF-A0A5J4Q3G2-F1
#
_cell.length_a   1.000
_cell.length_b   1.000
_cell.length_c   1.000
_cell.angle_alpha   90.00
_cell.angle_beta   90.00
_cell.angle_gamma   90.00
#
_symmetry.space_group_name_H-M   'P 1'
#
loop_
_entity.id
_entity.type
_entity.pdbx_description
1 polymer ?
#
loop_
_entity_poly.entity_id
_entity_poly.type
_entity_poly.pdbx_seq_one_letter_code
_entity_poly.pdbx_strand_id
1 'polypeptide(L)'
;RILIESYEYIQTLPDTKSKQKHIKAIEKGVKEQYIAQMKRLTFSQGKLLIKLIDRECSQTSFDLIKAFIGSFKAGFYQVFAGLFGASLKEEYDPQGKDWLIERTVLMVESGQI
;
A
#
# COMPACT_ATOMS: atom_id res chain seq x y z
N ARG A 1 -12.28 4.70 -9.79
CA ARG A 1 -13.76 4.51 -9.71
C ARG A 1 -14.19 3.99 -8.34
N ILE A 2 -13.71 2.81 -7.89
CA ILE A 2 -14.10 2.20 -6.58
C ILE A 2 -13.97 3.17 -5.38
N LEU A 3 -12.87 3.92 -5.26
CA LEU A 3 -12.66 4.84 -4.13
C LEU A 3 -13.58 6.07 -4.14
N ILE A 4 -13.90 6.59 -5.34
CA ILE A 4 -14.76 7.79 -5.50
C ILE A 4 -16.21 7.42 -5.20
N GLU A 5 -16.70 6.31 -5.78
CA GLU A 5 -18.05 5.76 -5.49
C GLU A 5 -18.23 5.40 -4.01
N SER A 6 -17.17 4.90 -3.36
CA SER A 6 -17.18 4.60 -1.93
C SER A 6 -17.34 5.85 -1.07
N TYR A 7 -16.70 6.97 -1.43
CA TYR A 7 -16.78 8.21 -0.68
C TYR A 7 -18.17 8.84 -0.78
N GLU A 8 -18.74 8.87 -1.98
CA GLU A 8 -20.11 9.35 -2.21
C GLU A 8 -21.14 8.50 -1.44
N TYR A 9 -20.99 7.17 -1.46
CA TYR A 9 -21.88 6.28 -0.71
C TYR A 9 -21.76 6.47 0.81
N ILE A 10 -20.55 6.62 1.36
CA ILE A 10 -20.33 6.88 2.80
C ILE A 10 -21.05 8.15 3.27
N GLN A 11 -21.14 9.18 2.43
CA GLN A 11 -21.86 10.41 2.76
C GLN A 11 -23.37 10.21 2.87
N THR A 12 -23.95 9.26 2.12
CA THR A 12 -25.38 8.95 2.18
C THR A 12 -25.80 8.15 3.41
N LEU A 13 -24.84 7.57 4.15
CA LEU A 13 -25.13 6.75 5.32
C LEU A 13 -25.50 7.61 6.54
N PRO A 14 -26.57 7.26 7.27
CA PRO A 14 -27.16 8.13 8.30
C PRO A 14 -26.36 8.17 9.61
N ASP A 15 -25.63 7.11 9.94
CA ASP A 15 -24.99 6.96 11.25
C ASP A 15 -23.53 6.46 11.17
N THR A 16 -22.74 6.81 12.18
CA THR A 16 -21.32 6.48 12.27
C THR A 16 -21.05 4.98 12.25
N LYS A 17 -21.97 4.16 12.78
CA LYS A 17 -21.81 2.70 12.83
C LYS A 17 -22.00 2.08 11.45
N SER A 18 -22.96 2.55 10.67
CA SER A 18 -23.17 2.16 9.27
C SER A 18 -22.01 2.60 8.38
N LYS A 19 -21.49 3.82 8.59
CA LYS A 19 -20.27 4.30 7.91
C LYS A 19 -19.08 3.40 8.22
N GLN A 20 -18.83 3.10 9.49
CA GLN A 20 -17.74 2.18 9.88
C GLN A 20 -17.93 0.77 9.33
N LYS A 21 -19.15 0.23 9.31
CA LYS A 21 -19.44 -1.10 8.74
C LYS A 21 -19.13 -1.13 7.24
N HIS A 22 -19.50 -0.09 6.51
CA HIS A 22 -19.22 0.02 5.09
C HIS A 22 -17.72 0.18 4.79
N ILE A 23 -17.03 1.05 5.54
CA ILE A 23 -15.57 1.19 5.47
C ILE A 23 -14.89 -0.16 5.70
N LYS A 24 -15.27 -0.89 6.75
CA LYS A 24 -14.73 -2.24 7.02
C LYS A 24 -15.00 -3.24 5.90
N ALA A 25 -16.17 -3.15 5.24
CA ALA A 25 -16.50 -4.01 4.11
C ALA A 25 -15.63 -3.70 2.89
N ILE A 26 -15.42 -2.41 2.58
CA ILE A 26 -14.49 -1.99 1.52
C ILE A 26 -13.07 -2.42 1.85
N GLU A 27 -12.58 -2.13 3.06
CA GLU A 27 -11.26 -2.55 3.51
C GLU A 27 -11.05 -4.06 3.35
N LYS A 28 -12.07 -4.86 3.70
CA LYS A 28 -12.03 -6.32 3.53
C LYS A 28 -11.95 -6.71 2.06
N GLY A 29 -12.79 -6.14 1.19
CA GLY A 29 -12.77 -6.45 -0.25
C GLY A 29 -11.46 -6.05 -0.92
N VAL A 30 -10.95 -4.85 -0.61
CA VAL A 30 -9.63 -4.37 -1.06
C VAL A 30 -8.54 -5.32 -0.55
N LYS A 31 -8.55 -5.67 0.73
CA LYS A 31 -7.60 -6.65 1.28
C LYS A 31 -7.65 -7.97 0.50
N GLU A 32 -8.82 -8.58 0.34
CA GLU A 32 -8.96 -9.87 -0.35
C GLU A 32 -8.44 -9.82 -1.80
N GLN A 33 -8.75 -8.74 -2.52
CA GLN A 33 -8.31 -8.55 -3.91
C GLN A 33 -6.78 -8.39 -4.02
N TYR A 34 -6.19 -7.53 -3.19
CA TYR A 34 -4.77 -7.17 -3.33
C TYR A 34 -3.84 -8.11 -2.56
N ILE A 35 -4.31 -8.82 -1.53
CA ILE A 35 -3.51 -9.80 -0.77
C ILE A 35 -2.97 -10.90 -1.69
N ALA A 36 -3.79 -11.44 -2.59
CA ALA A 36 -3.37 -12.51 -3.49
C ALA A 36 -2.26 -12.05 -4.44
N GLN A 37 -2.31 -10.79 -4.88
CA GLN A 37 -1.27 -10.19 -5.73
C GLN A 37 0.00 -9.92 -4.93
N MET A 38 -0.13 -9.38 -3.72
CA MET A 38 1.00 -9.16 -2.81
C MET A 38 1.75 -10.46 -2.47
N LYS A 39 1.04 -11.58 -2.28
CA LYS A 39 1.65 -12.90 -2.03
C LYS A 39 2.51 -13.40 -3.19
N ARG A 40 2.28 -12.91 -4.41
CA ARG A 40 3.00 -13.31 -5.62
C ARG A 40 4.23 -12.46 -5.90
N LEU A 41 4.40 -11.36 -5.18
CA LEU A 41 5.55 -10.48 -5.35
C LEU A 41 6.83 -11.17 -4.88
N THR A 42 7.91 -11.00 -5.64
CA THR A 42 9.25 -11.33 -5.15
C THR A 42 9.67 -10.32 -4.08
N PHE A 43 10.72 -10.65 -3.34
CA PHE A 43 11.26 -9.78 -2.30
C PHE A 43 11.59 -8.37 -2.83
N SER A 44 12.26 -8.27 -3.98
CA SER A 44 12.61 -6.99 -4.60
C SER A 44 11.40 -6.19 -5.07
N GLN A 45 10.36 -6.87 -5.56
CA GLN A 45 9.11 -6.22 -5.95
C GLN A 45 8.33 -5.71 -4.75
N GLY A 46 8.31 -6.46 -3.65
CA GLY A 46 7.76 -6.01 -2.37
C GLY A 46 8.47 -4.75 -1.86
N LYS A 47 9.81 -4.71 -1.95
CA LYS A 47 10.62 -3.54 -1.60
C LYS A 47 10.25 -2.31 -2.43
N LEU A 48 10.12 -2.47 -3.74
CA LEU A 48 9.71 -1.40 -4.65
C LEU A 48 8.30 -0.88 -4.32
N LEU A 49 7.34 -1.78 -4.10
CA LEU A 49 5.97 -1.43 -3.75
C LEU A 49 5.92 -0.52 -2.50
N ILE A 50 6.70 -0.84 -1.47
CA ILE A 50 6.76 -0.04 -0.25
C ILE A 50 7.24 1.38 -0.53
N LYS A 51 8.30 1.53 -1.33
CA LYS A 51 8.84 2.84 -1.74
C LYS A 51 7.83 3.67 -2.51
N LEU A 52 7.06 3.03 -3.39
CA LEU A 52 6.00 3.72 -4.13
C LEU A 52 4.85 4.15 -3.21
N ILE A 53 4.45 3.32 -2.25
CA ILE A 53 3.43 3.73 -1.26
C ILE A 53 3.95 4.90 -0.41
N ASP A 54 5.23 4.88 -0.02
CA ASP A 54 5.86 5.98 0.70
C ASP A 54 5.87 7.29 -0.11
N ARG A 55 6.23 7.22 -1.41
CA ARG A 55 6.14 8.33 -2.37
C ARG A 55 4.74 8.95 -2.42
N GLU A 56 3.69 8.13 -2.51
CA GLU A 56 2.31 8.59 -2.69
C GLU A 56 1.65 9.08 -1.39
N CYS A 57 2.02 8.51 -0.25
CA CYS A 57 1.29 8.72 1.02
C CYS A 57 2.07 9.53 2.06
N SER A 58 3.38 9.74 1.86
CA SER A 58 4.33 10.52 2.69
C SER A 58 4.33 10.32 4.22
N GLN A 59 3.43 9.52 4.83
CA GLN A 59 3.28 9.45 6.30
C GLN A 59 2.75 8.11 6.88
N THR A 60 2.23 7.15 6.11
CA THR A 60 1.33 6.13 6.73
C THR A 60 1.46 4.69 6.24
N SER A 61 2.52 4.37 5.50
CA SER A 61 2.71 3.05 4.90
C SER A 61 2.99 1.95 5.93
N PHE A 62 3.55 2.29 7.09
CA PHE A 62 3.97 1.26 8.05
C PHE A 62 2.79 0.52 8.67
N ASP A 63 1.82 1.24 9.24
CA ASP A 63 0.69 0.63 9.93
C ASP A 63 -0.26 -0.05 8.94
N LEU A 64 -0.38 0.49 7.72
CA LEU A 64 -1.17 -0.10 6.66
C LEU A 64 -0.55 -1.41 6.20
N ILE A 65 0.77 -1.43 5.92
CA ILE A 65 1.44 -2.67 5.52
C ILE A 65 1.52 -3.68 6.67
N LYS A 66 1.74 -3.24 7.91
CA LYS A 66 1.74 -4.10 9.10
C LYS A 66 0.36 -4.70 9.39
N ALA A 67 -0.72 -3.94 9.18
CA ALA A 67 -2.10 -4.43 9.28
C ALA A 67 -2.47 -5.38 8.13
N PHE A 68 -1.91 -5.19 6.93
CA PHE A 68 -2.08 -6.12 5.81
C PHE A 68 -1.30 -7.42 6.03
N ILE A 69 -0.06 -7.33 6.54
CA ILE A 69 0.80 -8.48 6.84
C ILE A 69 0.30 -9.25 8.08
N GLY A 70 -0.50 -8.61 8.93
CA GLY A 70 -1.31 -9.16 10.05
C GLY A 70 -1.75 -10.61 9.92
N SER A 71 -2.17 -11.00 8.71
CA SER A 71 -2.76 -12.31 8.41
C SER A 71 -1.92 -13.18 7.45
N PHE A 72 -0.64 -12.86 7.25
CA PHE A 72 0.29 -13.61 6.39
C PHE A 72 1.17 -14.57 7.20
N LYS A 73 1.66 -15.65 6.55
CA LYS A 73 2.48 -16.71 7.18
C LYS A 73 3.72 -16.13 7.88
N ALA A 74 4.14 -16.76 8.99
CA ALA A 74 5.28 -16.36 9.82
C ALA A 74 6.61 -16.15 9.05
N GLY A 75 6.85 -16.89 7.96
CA GLY A 75 8.04 -16.69 7.12
C GLY A 75 8.05 -15.36 6.36
N PHE A 76 6.88 -14.85 5.97
CA PHE A 76 6.76 -13.50 5.40
C PHE A 76 7.07 -12.44 6.45
N TYR A 77 6.60 -12.63 7.69
CA TYR A 77 6.87 -11.72 8.81
C TYR A 77 8.37 -11.56 9.10
N GLN A 78 9.18 -12.62 9.10
CA GLN A 78 10.62 -12.51 9.37
C GLN A 78 11.37 -11.78 8.25
N VAL A 79 11.08 -12.13 6.98
CA VAL A 79 11.70 -11.53 5.80
C VAL A 79 11.35 -10.04 5.70
N PHE A 80 10.07 -9.72 5.91
CA PHE A 80 9.62 -8.35 5.89
C PHE A 80 10.02 -7.59 7.16
N ALA A 81 10.05 -8.16 8.36
CA ALA A 81 10.51 -7.45 9.57
C ALA A 81 11.98 -7.02 9.48
N GLY A 82 12.85 -7.83 8.88
CA GLY A 82 14.25 -7.46 8.64
C GLY A 82 14.39 -6.34 7.59
N LEU A 83 13.62 -6.42 6.51
CA LEU A 83 13.60 -5.38 5.46
C LEU A 83 12.97 -4.08 5.97
N PHE A 84 11.84 -4.17 6.67
CA PHE A 84 11.09 -3.06 7.24
C PHE A 84 11.84 -2.39 8.40
N GLY A 85 12.48 -3.14 9.29
CA GLY A 85 13.23 -2.54 10.42
C GLY A 85 14.26 -1.51 9.99
N ALA A 86 14.93 -1.75 8.85
CA ALA A 86 15.87 -0.81 8.24
C ALA A 86 15.19 0.14 7.23
N SER A 87 14.32 -0.37 6.35
CA SER A 87 13.71 0.41 5.24
C SER A 87 12.57 1.33 5.66
N LEU A 88 11.96 1.15 6.84
CA LEU A 88 10.91 2.05 7.34
C LEU A 88 11.44 3.38 7.85
N LYS A 89 12.72 3.41 8.20
CA LYS A 89 13.41 4.64 8.57
C LYS A 89 13.97 5.36 7.34
N GLU A 90 13.96 4.69 6.20
CA GLU A 90 14.45 5.25 4.96
C GLU A 90 13.28 5.79 4.14
N GLU A 91 13.17 7.11 4.12
CA GLU A 91 12.22 7.82 3.27
C GLU A 91 12.58 7.63 1.79
N TYR A 92 11.55 7.72 0.94
CA TYR A 92 11.70 7.78 -0.50
C TYR A 92 12.51 9.01 -0.93
N ASP A 93 13.61 8.79 -1.64
CA ASP A 93 14.55 9.84 -2.05
C ASP A 93 14.64 9.94 -3.59
N PRO A 94 13.74 10.71 -4.23
CA PRO A 94 13.65 10.78 -5.69
C PRO A 94 14.85 11.47 -6.34
N GLN A 95 15.62 12.28 -5.60
CA GLN A 95 16.76 13.02 -6.13
C GLN A 95 18.10 12.33 -5.86
N GLY A 96 18.18 11.46 -4.85
CA GLY A 96 19.35 10.67 -4.55
C GLY A 96 19.16 9.21 -4.92
N LYS A 97 19.03 8.32 -3.93
CA LYS A 97 19.15 6.86 -4.15
C LYS A 97 18.02 6.24 -4.98
N ASP A 98 16.85 6.87 -5.05
CA ASP A 98 15.66 6.34 -5.73
C ASP A 98 15.37 7.01 -7.09
N TRP A 99 16.33 7.79 -7.62
CA TRP A 99 16.18 8.52 -8.89
C TRP A 99 15.78 7.63 -10.09
N LEU A 100 16.30 6.40 -10.16
CA LEU A 100 15.93 5.45 -11.23
C LEU A 100 14.48 4.98 -11.10
N ILE A 101 14.02 4.80 -9.86
CA ILE A 101 12.63 4.44 -9.59
C ILE A 101 11.74 5.61 -9.98
N GLU A 102 12.07 6.83 -9.55
CA GLU A 102 11.32 8.04 -9.89
C GLU A 102 11.22 8.24 -11.40
N ARG A 103 12.35 8.13 -12.11
CA ARG A 103 12.36 8.20 -13.58
C ARG A 103 11.42 7.18 -14.21
N THR A 104 11.43 5.95 -13.71
CA THR A 104 10.55 4.88 -14.23
C THR A 104 9.09 5.20 -13.99
N VAL A 105 8.74 5.70 -12.79
CA VAL A 105 7.38 6.13 -12.47
C VAL A 105 6.93 7.26 -13.39
N LEU A 106 7.75 8.29 -13.61
CA LEU A 106 7.43 9.40 -14.52
C LEU A 106 7.23 8.94 -15.97
N MET A 107 7.98 7.96 -16.44
CA MET A 107 7.78 7.38 -17.78
C MET A 107 6.43 6.66 -17.88
N VAL A 108 6.01 5.93 -16.84
CA VAL A 108 4.70 5.28 -16.78
C VAL A 108 3.57 6.33 -16.72
N GLU A 109 3.71 7.35 -15.86
CA GLU A 109 2.72 8.43 -15.71
C GLU A 109 2.53 9.25 -16.99
N SER A 110 3.61 9.43 -17.76
CA SER A 110 3.58 10.11 -19.07
C SER A 110 3.20 9.20 -20.24
N GLY A 111 2.95 7.90 -20.00
CA GLY A 111 2.55 6.93 -21.03
C GLY A 111 3.64 6.57 -22.02
N GLN A 112 4.92 6.76 -21.67
CA GLN A 112 6.07 6.39 -22.50
C GLN A 112 6.33 4.88 -22.48
N ILE A 113 5.92 4.21 -21.41
CA ILE A 113 5.96 2.75 -21.22
C ILE A 113 4.72 2.26 -20.48
#